data_AF-A0AA97F208-F1
#
_entry.id   AF-A0AA97F208-F1
#
_cell.length_a   1.000
_cell.length_b   1.000
_cell.length_c   1.000
_cell.angle_alpha   90.00
_cell.angle_beta   90.00
_cell.angle_gamma   90.00
#
_symmetry.space_group_name_H-M   'P 1'
#
loop_
_entity.id
_entity.type
_entity.pdbx_description
1 polymer ?
#
loop_
_entity_poly.entity_id
_entity_poly.type
_entity_poly.pdbx_seq_one_letter_code
_entity_poly.pdbx_strand_id
1 'polypeptide(L)'
;MKFIAAIVRQILDLIYFVLKGSVAYARKKGVVVGERCRIYIRTWGSEPFLIRLGDDVTVTSGVKFITHDGSTCLIKDQQGRRYQRFAPICVGSHVFIGVNSIIMPGVTIGSYVVIGAGSVVTKDIPDHTVAIGVPAKVVSSFADYEAKIKATCVSDSELMAFTNYRQRVQQAIQMQNQKQS
;
A
#
# COMPACT_ATOMS: atom_id res chain seq x y z
N MET A 1 -21.10 9.76 28.05
CA MET A 1 -20.37 10.84 27.35
C MET A 1 -19.23 10.35 26.44
N LYS A 2 -18.25 9.54 26.89
CA LYS A 2 -17.10 9.13 26.06
C LYS A 2 -17.48 8.32 24.79
N PHE A 3 -18.50 7.48 24.87
CA PHE A 3 -18.99 6.68 23.74
C PHE A 3 -19.59 7.54 22.62
N ILE A 4 -20.45 8.50 22.97
CA ILE A 4 -21.06 9.44 22.02
C ILE A 4 -19.98 10.27 21.32
N ALA A 5 -19.00 10.77 22.08
CA ALA A 5 -17.87 11.52 21.51
C ALA A 5 -17.03 10.68 20.53
N ALA A 6 -16.85 9.38 20.79
CA ALA A 6 -16.13 8.48 19.88
C ALA A 6 -16.89 8.26 18.57
N ILE A 7 -18.21 8.06 18.64
CA ILE A 7 -19.07 7.91 17.47
C ILE A 7 -19.05 9.19 16.62
N VAL A 8 -19.23 10.35 17.25
CA VAL A 8 -19.19 11.64 16.55
C VAL A 8 -17.85 11.82 15.84
N ARG A 9 -16.73 11.48 16.50
CA ARG A 9 -15.41 11.57 15.91
C ARG A 9 -15.23 10.63 14.70
N GLN A 10 -15.77 9.40 14.78
CA GLN A 10 -15.76 8.45 13.66
C GLN A 10 -16.58 8.96 12.47
N ILE A 11 -17.75 9.55 12.73
CA ILE A 11 -18.60 10.14 11.70
C ILE A 11 -17.89 11.32 11.03
N LEU A 12 -17.30 12.24 11.81
CA LEU A 12 -16.55 13.38 11.27
C LEU A 12 -15.34 12.94 10.44
N ASP A 13 -14.65 11.89 10.85
CA ASP A 13 -13.54 11.32 10.08
C ASP A 13 -14.02 10.67 8.78
N LEU A 14 -15.16 9.99 8.79
CA LEU A 14 -15.77 9.43 7.58
C LEU A 14 -16.22 10.54 6.63
N ILE A 15 -16.87 11.58 7.13
CA ILE A 15 -17.27 12.76 6.35
C ILE A 15 -16.04 13.40 5.70
N TYR A 16 -14.96 13.61 6.46
CA TYR A 16 -13.73 14.18 5.91
C TYR A 16 -13.14 13.31 4.81
N PHE A 17 -13.09 11.98 5.01
CA PHE A 17 -12.61 11.04 4.00
C PHE A 17 -13.43 11.11 2.70
N VAL A 18 -14.77 11.17 2.81
CA VAL A 18 -15.67 11.26 1.66
C VAL A 18 -15.51 12.60 0.93
N LEU A 19 -15.37 13.71 1.66
CA LEU A 19 -15.31 15.06 1.06
C LEU A 19 -13.92 15.42 0.50
N LYS A 20 -12.84 14.99 1.16
CA LYS A 20 -11.47 15.41 0.82
C LYS A 20 -10.63 14.30 0.16
N GLY A 21 -11.16 13.09 0.10
CA GLY A 21 -10.47 11.93 -0.47
C GLY A 21 -9.45 11.30 0.49
N SER A 22 -8.94 10.14 0.08
CA SER A 22 -8.09 9.29 0.91
C SER A 22 -6.69 9.86 1.17
N VAL A 23 -6.11 10.58 0.22
CA VAL A 23 -4.80 11.23 0.37
C VAL A 23 -4.84 12.34 1.42
N ALA A 24 -5.82 13.24 1.34
CA ALA A 24 -6.00 14.29 2.35
C ALA A 24 -6.28 13.70 3.74
N TYR A 25 -7.00 12.58 3.80
CA TYR A 25 -7.24 11.86 5.05
C TYR A 25 -5.96 11.25 5.64
N ALA A 26 -5.11 10.63 4.81
CA ALA A 26 -3.82 10.11 5.25
C ALA A 26 -2.90 11.22 5.80
N ARG A 27 -2.82 12.36 5.10
CA ARG A 27 -2.08 13.55 5.55
C ARG A 27 -2.63 14.10 6.87
N LYS A 28 -3.95 14.18 7.03
CA LYS A 28 -4.60 14.57 8.30
C LYS A 28 -4.24 13.62 9.45
N LYS A 29 -4.07 12.32 9.18
CA LYS A 29 -3.63 11.35 10.19
C LYS A 29 -2.15 11.49 10.55
N GLY A 30 -1.34 12.18 9.74
CA GLY A 30 0.07 12.45 10.00
C GLY A 30 1.03 11.81 9.00
N VAL A 31 0.53 11.01 8.06
CA VAL A 31 1.36 10.38 7.03
C VAL A 31 1.91 11.43 6.07
N VAL A 32 3.20 11.36 5.74
CA VAL A 32 3.78 12.16 4.66
C VAL A 32 3.47 11.46 3.34
N VAL A 33 2.69 12.09 2.47
CA VAL A 33 2.26 11.49 1.20
C VAL A 33 2.57 12.46 0.07
N GLY A 34 3.31 11.98 -0.94
CA GLY A 34 3.54 12.67 -2.20
C GLY A 34 2.29 12.83 -3.06
N GLU A 35 2.49 13.15 -4.33
CA GLU A 35 1.43 13.49 -5.28
C GLU A 35 0.93 12.29 -6.07
N ARG A 36 -0.29 12.39 -6.61
CA ARG A 36 -0.94 11.36 -7.47
C ARG A 36 -1.07 9.96 -6.84
N CYS A 37 -0.99 9.86 -5.52
CA CYS A 37 -1.17 8.61 -4.79
C CYS A 37 -2.63 8.12 -4.81
N ARG A 38 -2.81 6.80 -4.87
CA ARG A 38 -4.11 6.13 -4.75
C ARG A 38 -4.14 5.28 -3.49
N ILE A 39 -4.94 5.67 -2.52
CA ILE A 39 -4.96 5.03 -1.20
C ILE A 39 -6.35 4.46 -0.94
N TYR A 40 -6.42 3.16 -0.66
CA TYR A 40 -7.65 2.41 -0.41
C TYR A 40 -7.81 1.97 1.05
N ILE A 41 -6.93 2.43 1.95
CA ILE A 41 -6.98 2.16 3.38
C ILE A 41 -7.33 3.42 4.18
N ARG A 42 -7.85 3.20 5.40
CA ARG A 42 -8.11 4.26 6.39
C ARG A 42 -7.28 4.10 7.67
N THR A 43 -6.69 2.93 7.88
CA THR A 43 -5.96 2.61 9.10
C THR A 43 -4.46 2.69 8.85
N TRP A 44 -3.77 3.57 9.58
CA TRP A 44 -2.35 3.88 9.40
C TRP A 44 -1.47 3.49 10.61
N GLY A 45 -1.97 2.59 11.45
CA GLY A 45 -1.30 2.24 12.71
C GLY A 45 -1.39 3.34 13.76
N SER A 46 -0.57 3.20 14.81
CA SER A 46 -0.53 4.10 15.97
C SER A 46 0.36 5.32 15.74
N GLU A 47 1.41 5.19 14.92
CA GLU A 47 2.39 6.25 14.63
C GLU A 47 2.42 6.62 13.13
N PRO A 48 1.30 7.10 12.55
CA PRO A 48 1.22 7.45 11.13
C PRO A 48 2.28 8.47 10.66
N PHE A 49 2.77 9.31 11.56
CA PHE A 49 3.84 10.29 11.30
C PHE A 49 5.21 9.67 11.01
N LEU A 50 5.37 8.37 11.21
CA LEU A 50 6.57 7.61 10.85
C LEU A 50 6.49 7.00 9.45
N ILE A 51 5.38 7.20 8.72
CA ILE A 51 5.16 6.63 7.39
C ILE A 51 5.35 7.74 6.35
N ARG A 52 6.18 7.45 5.35
CA ARG A 52 6.44 8.34 4.21
C ARG A 52 6.19 7.60 2.90
N LEU A 53 5.37 8.19 2.04
CA LEU A 53 5.09 7.71 0.69
C LEU A 53 5.53 8.76 -0.32
N GLY A 54 6.27 8.34 -1.34
CA GLY A 54 6.63 9.17 -2.50
C GLY A 54 5.45 9.49 -3.40
N ASP A 55 5.74 9.79 -4.67
CA ASP A 55 4.74 10.11 -5.69
C ASP A 55 4.23 8.85 -6.40
N ASP A 56 3.02 8.90 -6.95
CA ASP A 56 2.44 7.81 -7.75
C ASP A 56 2.37 6.46 -7.01
N VAL A 57 2.21 6.50 -5.68
CA VAL A 57 2.09 5.29 -4.85
C VAL A 57 0.64 4.81 -4.81
N THR A 58 0.44 3.52 -5.08
CA THR A 58 -0.86 2.86 -4.93
C THR A 58 -0.84 1.92 -3.74
N VAL A 59 -1.64 2.22 -2.72
CA VAL A 59 -1.85 1.40 -1.52
C VAL A 59 -3.23 0.76 -1.59
N THR A 60 -3.31 -0.51 -1.92
CA THR A 60 -4.58 -1.23 -2.09
C THR A 60 -5.24 -1.62 -0.75
N SER A 61 -6.42 -2.23 -0.81
CA SER A 61 -7.22 -2.54 0.37
C SER A 61 -6.51 -3.50 1.33
N GLY A 62 -6.77 -3.33 2.63
CA GLY A 62 -6.26 -4.22 3.68
C GLY A 62 -4.76 -4.18 3.95
N VAL A 63 -4.00 -3.35 3.23
CA VAL A 63 -2.58 -3.11 3.50
C VAL A 63 -2.40 -2.57 4.93
N LYS A 64 -1.40 -3.08 5.64
CA LYS A 64 -1.06 -2.65 7.00
C LYS A 64 0.37 -2.14 7.04
N PHE A 65 0.54 -0.94 7.59
CA PHE A 65 1.84 -0.40 7.96
C PHE A 65 2.01 -0.57 9.46
N ILE A 66 3.09 -1.22 9.88
CA ILE A 66 3.42 -1.45 11.29
C ILE A 66 4.71 -0.68 11.60
N THR A 67 4.61 0.32 12.47
CA THR A 67 5.70 1.25 12.81
C THR A 67 6.41 0.92 14.12
N HIS A 68 5.92 -0.08 14.85
CA HIS A 68 6.49 -0.52 16.12
C HIS A 68 6.45 -2.04 16.27
N ASP A 69 7.24 -2.57 17.20
CA ASP A 69 7.19 -3.98 17.60
C ASP A 69 6.69 -4.09 19.04
N GLY A 70 5.45 -4.55 19.20
CA GLY A 70 4.84 -4.74 20.51
C GLY A 70 5.40 -5.93 21.29
N SER A 71 6.10 -6.86 20.63
CA SER A 71 6.65 -8.05 21.30
C SER A 71 7.73 -7.70 22.33
N THR A 72 8.38 -6.54 22.18
CA THR A 72 9.38 -6.04 23.13
C THR A 72 8.82 -5.81 24.54
N CYS A 73 7.49 -5.72 24.69
CA CYS A 73 6.85 -5.56 26.00
C CYS A 73 7.04 -6.76 26.94
N LEU A 74 7.41 -7.93 26.42
CA LEU A 74 7.70 -9.14 27.19
C LEU A 74 9.02 -9.04 27.97
N ILE A 75 9.93 -8.18 27.51
CA ILE A 75 11.23 -7.95 28.15
C ILE A 75 11.13 -6.66 28.96
N LYS A 76 11.62 -6.69 30.21
CA LYS A 76 11.62 -5.55 31.13
C LYS A 76 13.05 -5.19 31.54
N ASP A 77 13.27 -3.91 31.82
CA ASP A 77 14.50 -3.46 32.46
C ASP A 77 14.53 -3.79 33.96
N GLN A 78 15.62 -3.46 34.64
CA GLN A 78 15.81 -3.71 36.08
C GLN A 78 14.75 -3.02 36.95
N GLN A 79 14.08 -1.98 36.44
CA GLN A 79 13.01 -1.24 37.13
C GLN A 79 11.61 -1.71 36.71
N GLY A 80 11.50 -2.78 35.93
CA GLY A 80 10.23 -3.35 35.49
C GLY A 80 9.55 -2.60 34.34
N ARG A 81 10.25 -1.66 33.68
CA ARG A 81 9.73 -0.87 32.55
C ARG A 81 9.89 -1.65 31.25
N ARG A 82 8.96 -1.45 30.31
CA ARG A 82 8.93 -2.16 29.01
C ARG A 82 9.93 -1.56 28.03
N TYR A 83 10.61 -2.42 27.27
CA TYR A 83 11.31 -1.98 26.06
C TYR A 83 10.31 -1.62 24.96
N GLN A 84 10.67 -0.64 24.14
CA GLN A 84 9.86 -0.17 23.01
C GLN A 84 10.73 -0.08 21.77
N ARG A 85 10.23 -0.56 20.64
CA ARG A 85 10.88 -0.45 19.34
C ARG A 85 9.95 0.26 18.37
N PHE A 86 10.42 1.37 17.81
CA PHE A 86 9.76 2.11 16.73
C PHE A 86 10.75 2.26 15.58
N ALA A 87 10.24 2.18 14.35
CA ALA A 87 11.06 2.44 13.18
C ALA A 87 10.20 2.98 12.03
N PRO A 88 10.69 3.99 11.29
CA PRO A 88 9.97 4.58 10.18
C PRO A 88 9.81 3.61 9.02
N ILE A 89 8.78 3.83 8.21
CA ILE A 89 8.59 3.14 6.93
C ILE A 89 8.70 4.20 5.82
N CYS A 90 9.58 3.93 4.86
CA CYS A 90 9.79 4.80 3.71
C CYS A 90 9.41 4.04 2.44
N VAL A 91 8.55 4.63 1.62
CA VAL A 91 8.17 4.11 0.30
C VAL A 91 8.54 5.14 -0.75
N GLY A 92 9.32 4.72 -1.75
CA GLY A 92 9.71 5.54 -2.89
C GLY A 92 8.54 5.89 -3.81
N SER A 93 8.85 6.34 -5.03
CA SER A 93 7.85 6.74 -6.02
C SER A 93 7.52 5.61 -7.00
N HIS A 94 6.35 5.66 -7.64
CA HIS A 94 5.87 4.62 -8.56
C HIS A 94 5.82 3.22 -7.92
N VAL A 95 5.25 3.12 -6.72
CA VAL A 95 5.14 1.86 -5.98
C VAL A 95 3.71 1.35 -5.96
N PHE A 96 3.52 0.06 -6.24
CA PHE A 96 2.25 -0.62 -6.06
C PHE A 96 2.33 -1.60 -4.88
N ILE A 97 1.47 -1.44 -3.88
CA ILE A 97 1.37 -2.33 -2.73
C ILE A 97 0.08 -3.14 -2.81
N GLY A 98 0.22 -4.44 -3.08
CA GLY A 98 -0.87 -5.37 -3.30
C GLY A 98 -1.73 -5.65 -2.07
N VAL A 99 -2.94 -6.13 -2.32
CA VAL A 99 -4.01 -6.26 -1.32
C VAL A 99 -3.55 -7.09 -0.12
N ASN A 100 -3.94 -6.68 1.09
CA ASN A 100 -3.61 -7.36 2.34
C ASN A 100 -2.11 -7.53 2.67
N SER A 101 -1.21 -6.79 2.01
CA SER A 101 0.21 -6.82 2.36
C SER A 101 0.49 -6.17 3.71
N ILE A 102 1.54 -6.61 4.40
CA ILE A 102 1.99 -6.07 5.68
C ILE A 102 3.42 -5.55 5.53
N ILE A 103 3.63 -4.27 5.86
CA ILE A 103 4.93 -3.62 5.82
C ILE A 103 5.42 -3.48 7.27
N MET A 104 6.56 -4.11 7.57
CA MET A 104 7.11 -4.19 8.93
C MET A 104 7.91 -2.93 9.31
N PRO A 105 8.16 -2.70 10.63
CA PRO A 105 8.88 -1.52 11.08
C PRO A 105 10.29 -1.43 10.51
N GLY A 106 10.68 -0.24 10.05
CA GLY A 106 12.04 0.03 9.57
C GLY A 106 12.28 -0.31 8.10
N VAL A 107 11.26 -0.80 7.39
CA VAL A 107 11.38 -1.16 5.97
C VAL A 107 11.43 0.08 5.08
N THR A 108 12.39 0.09 4.17
CA THR A 108 12.43 0.98 3.01
C THR A 108 12.07 0.20 1.74
N ILE A 109 11.05 0.67 1.03
CA ILE A 109 10.68 0.18 -0.31
C ILE A 109 11.16 1.21 -1.31
N GLY A 110 11.98 0.76 -2.26
CA GLY A 110 12.50 1.56 -3.37
C GLY A 110 11.42 2.08 -4.33
N SER A 111 11.85 2.79 -5.37
CA SER A 111 11.00 3.29 -6.44
C SER A 111 10.82 2.25 -7.56
N TYR A 112 9.71 2.34 -8.31
CA TYR A 112 9.35 1.36 -9.35
C TYR A 112 9.27 -0.08 -8.81
N VAL A 113 8.56 -0.24 -7.69
CA VAL A 113 8.42 -1.52 -7.00
C VAL A 113 6.98 -2.02 -7.04
N VAL A 114 6.83 -3.33 -7.26
CA VAL A 114 5.55 -4.04 -7.07
C VAL A 114 5.68 -4.99 -5.90
N ILE A 115 4.86 -4.77 -4.87
CA ILE A 115 4.65 -5.74 -3.78
C ILE A 115 3.40 -6.56 -4.08
N GLY A 116 3.56 -7.88 -4.20
CA GLY A 116 2.45 -8.79 -4.47
C GLY A 116 1.44 -8.85 -3.34
N ALA A 117 0.20 -9.23 -3.67
CA ALA A 117 -0.87 -9.42 -2.69
C ALA A 117 -0.49 -10.39 -1.56
N GLY A 118 -0.90 -10.07 -0.33
CA GLY A 118 -0.69 -10.91 0.86
C GLY A 118 0.76 -11.00 1.33
N SER A 119 1.67 -10.17 0.80
CA SER A 119 3.09 -10.25 1.16
C SER A 119 3.37 -9.67 2.55
N VAL A 120 4.36 -10.23 3.25
CA VAL A 120 4.88 -9.66 4.51
C VAL A 120 6.30 -9.16 4.27
N VAL A 121 6.44 -7.85 4.12
CA VAL A 121 7.71 -7.19 3.82
C VAL A 121 8.46 -6.98 5.14
N THR A 122 9.49 -7.80 5.36
CA THR A 122 10.28 -7.85 6.60
C THR A 122 11.66 -7.19 6.46
N LYS A 123 12.07 -6.87 5.23
CA LYS A 123 13.35 -6.28 4.88
C LYS A 123 13.15 -5.28 3.74
N ASP A 124 14.12 -4.42 3.55
CA ASP A 124 14.12 -3.43 2.47
C ASP A 124 13.98 -4.10 1.10
N ILE A 125 13.25 -3.42 0.21
CA ILE A 125 13.03 -3.86 -1.17
C ILE A 125 13.71 -2.85 -2.09
N PRO A 126 14.68 -3.27 -2.92
CA PRO A 126 15.42 -2.37 -3.79
C PRO A 126 14.55 -1.82 -4.93
N ASP A 127 15.00 -0.70 -5.50
CA ASP A 127 14.39 -0.07 -6.68
C ASP A 127 14.22 -1.05 -7.85
N HIS A 128 13.24 -0.81 -8.71
CA HIS A 128 13.03 -1.54 -9.96
C HIS A 128 12.83 -3.06 -9.79
N THR A 129 12.12 -3.48 -8.74
CA THR A 129 11.88 -4.90 -8.46
C THR A 129 10.42 -5.26 -8.24
N VAL A 130 10.13 -6.55 -8.38
CA VAL A 130 8.88 -7.18 -7.95
C VAL A 130 9.18 -8.11 -6.81
N ALA A 131 8.51 -7.94 -5.67
CA ALA A 131 8.67 -8.75 -4.48
C ALA A 131 7.34 -9.35 -4.00
N ILE A 132 7.35 -10.64 -3.65
CA ILE A 132 6.15 -11.37 -3.20
C ILE A 132 6.47 -12.32 -2.04
N GLY A 133 5.44 -12.71 -1.27
CA GLY A 133 5.50 -13.83 -0.33
C GLY A 133 5.63 -13.45 1.15
N VAL A 134 5.80 -14.47 2.00
CA VAL A 134 5.91 -14.36 3.47
C VAL A 134 7.10 -15.21 3.94
N PRO A 135 8.27 -14.59 4.25
CA PRO A 135 8.60 -13.19 4.03
C PRO A 135 8.69 -12.83 2.55
N ALA A 136 8.45 -11.56 2.21
CA ALA A 136 8.55 -11.07 0.85
C ALA A 136 9.99 -11.17 0.33
N LYS A 137 10.15 -11.69 -0.88
CA LYS A 137 11.44 -11.80 -1.58
C LYS A 137 11.30 -11.25 -2.99
N VAL A 138 12.36 -10.64 -3.49
CA VAL A 138 12.46 -10.22 -4.90
C VAL A 138 12.40 -11.46 -5.79
N VAL A 139 11.51 -11.45 -6.79
CA VAL A 139 11.29 -12.56 -7.73
C VAL A 139 11.51 -12.17 -9.19
N SER A 140 11.52 -10.88 -9.50
CA SER A 140 11.70 -10.37 -10.86
C SER A 140 12.11 -8.91 -10.85
N SER A 141 12.68 -8.43 -11.95
CA SER A 141 12.88 -7.00 -12.18
C SER A 141 11.56 -6.32 -12.60
N PHE A 142 11.46 -5.01 -12.39
CA PHE A 142 10.33 -4.24 -12.88
C PHE A 142 10.27 -4.22 -14.42
N ALA A 143 11.43 -4.23 -15.09
CA ALA A 143 11.51 -4.23 -16.56
C ALA A 143 10.93 -5.53 -17.15
N ASP A 144 11.26 -6.69 -16.58
CA ASP A 144 10.70 -7.98 -17.02
C ASP A 144 9.18 -8.04 -16.75
N TYR A 145 8.76 -7.51 -15.60
CA TYR A 145 7.35 -7.37 -15.28
C TYR A 145 6.62 -6.48 -16.30
N GLU A 146 7.19 -5.31 -16.64
CA GLU A 146 6.64 -4.38 -17.61
C GLU A 146 6.53 -5.03 -19.01
N ALA A 147 7.58 -5.71 -19.47
CA ALA A 147 7.58 -6.44 -20.73
C ALA A 147 6.48 -7.51 -20.76
N LYS A 148 6.34 -8.27 -19.67
CA LYS A 148 5.27 -9.26 -19.51
C LYS A 148 3.89 -8.60 -19.59
N ILE A 149 3.65 -7.51 -18.87
CA ILE A 149 2.36 -6.81 -18.90
C ILE A 149 2.05 -6.29 -20.29
N LYS A 150 3.01 -5.68 -21.00
CA LYS A 150 2.79 -5.20 -22.38
C LYS A 150 2.46 -6.35 -23.34
N ALA A 151 3.06 -7.52 -23.15
CA ALA A 151 2.79 -8.71 -23.96
C ALA A 151 1.43 -9.34 -23.65
N THR A 152 1.03 -9.41 -22.37
CA THR A 152 -0.15 -10.18 -21.97
C THR A 152 -1.42 -9.35 -21.75
N CYS A 153 -1.29 -8.06 -21.47
CA CYS A 153 -2.41 -7.20 -21.10
C CYS A 153 -2.82 -6.28 -22.25
N VAL A 154 -3.98 -5.64 -22.06
CA VAL A 154 -4.58 -4.70 -23.01
C VAL A 154 -4.51 -3.32 -22.37
N SER A 155 -4.11 -2.32 -23.16
CA SER A 155 -4.05 -0.93 -22.73
C SER A 155 -5.44 -0.27 -22.76
N ASP A 156 -5.61 0.80 -21.99
CA ASP A 156 -6.86 1.57 -22.04
C ASP A 156 -7.13 2.17 -23.44
N SER A 157 -6.08 2.49 -24.21
CA SER A 157 -6.21 2.95 -25.60
C SER A 157 -6.86 1.94 -26.52
N GLU A 158 -6.57 0.64 -26.33
CA GLU A 158 -7.18 -0.45 -27.10
C GLU A 158 -8.67 -0.66 -26.73
N LEU A 159 -9.10 -0.15 -25.57
CA LEU A 159 -10.47 -0.30 -25.04
C LEU A 159 -11.33 0.96 -25.21
N MET A 160 -10.80 2.04 -25.81
CA MET A 160 -11.47 3.35 -25.91
C MET A 160 -12.81 3.32 -26.64
N ALA A 161 -13.02 2.35 -27.54
CA ALA A 161 -14.26 2.22 -28.30
C ALA A 161 -15.48 1.84 -27.43
N PHE A 162 -15.27 1.40 -26.19
CA PHE A 162 -16.35 0.93 -25.31
C PHE A 162 -16.55 1.90 -24.15
N THR A 163 -17.75 2.46 -24.03
CA THR A 163 -18.11 3.36 -22.92
C THR A 163 -18.63 2.62 -21.70
N ASN A 164 -19.28 1.46 -21.90
CA ASN A 164 -19.79 0.64 -20.80
C ASN A 164 -18.66 -0.15 -20.13
N TYR A 165 -18.51 0.00 -18.81
CA TYR A 165 -17.45 -0.67 -18.05
C TYR A 165 -17.48 -2.20 -18.14
N ARG A 166 -18.66 -2.82 -18.07
CA ARG A 166 -18.79 -4.28 -18.15
C ARG A 166 -18.32 -4.79 -19.51
N GLN A 167 -18.71 -4.09 -20.59
CA GLN A 167 -18.27 -4.43 -21.94
C GLN A 167 -16.76 -4.25 -22.11
N ARG A 168 -16.18 -3.16 -21.59
CA ARG A 168 -14.72 -2.94 -21.56
C ARG A 168 -13.99 -4.12 -20.93
N VAL A 169 -14.46 -4.58 -19.76
CA VAL A 169 -13.85 -5.71 -19.04
C VAL A 169 -13.97 -7.00 -19.84
N GLN A 170 -15.15 -7.30 -20.40
CA GLN A 170 -15.35 -8.50 -21.21
C GLN A 170 -14.44 -8.51 -22.45
N GLN A 171 -14.32 -7.37 -23.13
CA GLN A 171 -13.43 -7.25 -24.29
C GLN A 171 -11.95 -7.40 -23.90
N ALA A 172 -11.55 -6.80 -22.79
CA ALA A 172 -10.19 -6.93 -22.29
C ALA A 172 -9.82 -8.40 -22.05
N ILE A 173 -10.71 -9.18 -21.41
CA ILE A 173 -10.50 -10.62 -21.17
C ILE A 173 -10.35 -11.38 -22.50
N GLN A 174 -11.22 -11.11 -23.47
CA GLN A 174 -11.16 -11.76 -24.79
C GLN A 174 -9.82 -11.49 -25.50
N MET A 175 -9.40 -10.24 -25.55
CA MET A 175 -8.14 -9.83 -26.17
C MET A 175 -6.91 -10.38 -25.41
N GLN A 176 -6.96 -10.48 -24.07
CA GLN A 176 -5.90 -11.11 -23.27
C GLN A 176 -5.73 -12.58 -23.59
N ASN A 177 -6.83 -13.33 -23.71
CA ASN A 177 -6.81 -14.75 -24.06
C ASN A 177 -6.21 -14.97 -25.45
N GLN A 178 -6.47 -14.07 -26.40
CA GLN A 178 -5.87 -14.12 -27.74
C GLN A 178 -4.36 -13.89 -27.71
N LYS A 179 -3.85 -13.00 -26.86
CA LYS A 179 -2.39 -12.76 -26.71
C LYS A 179 -1.64 -13.90 -26.02
N GLN A 180 -2.34 -14.83 -25.37
CA GLN A 180 -1.77 -15.98 -24.67
C GLN A 180 -1.82 -17.29 -25.47
N SER A 181 -2.55 -17.30 -26.61
CA SER A 181 -2.65 -18.44 -27.54
C SER A 181 -1.57 -18.35 -28.61
#